data_AF-A0A2S9FLA4-F1
#
_entry.id   AF-A0A2S9FLA4-F1
#
_cell.length_a   1.000
_cell.length_b   1.000
_cell.length_c   1.000
_cell.angle_alpha   90.00
_cell.angle_beta   90.00
_cell.angle_gamma   90.00
#
_symmetry.space_group_name_H-M   'P 1'
#
loop_
_entity.id
_entity.type
_entity.pdbx_description
1 polymer ?
#
loop_
_entity_poly.entity_id
_entity_poly.type
_entity_poly.pdbx_seq_one_letter_code
_entity_poly.pdbx_strand_id
1 'polypeptide(L)'
;MSPAKTASETPSASKAVGPAADDKPTLMLLDGNSLAFRAFYALPAENFKTQGGLTTNAVYGFTAMLINLLRDEHPSHIAAAFDVSRQTFRLEKYPEYKAGRSATPDEFRGQIDITKEVLGA
;
A
#
# COMPACT_ATOMS: atom_id res chain seq x y z
N MET A 1 59.09 -29.27 35.24
CA MET A 1 58.13 -30.02 34.40
C MET A 1 56.88 -29.16 34.24
N SER A 2 56.66 -28.62 33.03
CA SER A 2 55.28 -28.34 32.55
C SER A 2 54.63 -29.70 32.20
N PRO A 3 53.28 -29.87 32.18
CA PRO A 3 52.40 -29.00 31.41
C PRO A 3 51.05 -28.61 32.04
N ALA A 4 50.41 -27.70 31.31
CA ALA A 4 49.12 -27.03 31.46
C ALA A 4 47.90 -27.92 31.73
N LYS A 5 46.89 -27.32 32.39
CA LYS A 5 45.47 -27.57 32.07
C LYS A 5 44.59 -26.34 32.35
N THR A 6 44.44 -25.55 31.28
CA THR A 6 43.21 -25.01 30.71
C THR A 6 42.21 -24.23 31.58
N ALA A 7 42.04 -22.95 31.21
CA ALA A 7 40.94 -22.05 31.55
C ALA A 7 39.62 -22.43 30.85
N SER A 8 38.49 -22.10 31.48
CA SER A 8 37.21 -21.88 30.79
C SER A 8 36.24 -21.05 31.65
N GLU A 9 36.42 -19.73 31.67
CA GLU A 9 35.31 -18.80 31.95
C GLU A 9 34.63 -18.50 30.61
N THR A 10 33.35 -18.82 30.52
CA THR A 10 32.52 -18.62 29.33
C THR A 10 32.06 -17.16 29.26
N PRO A 11 32.32 -16.41 28.17
CA PRO A 11 31.65 -15.15 27.96
C PRO A 11 30.21 -15.44 27.49
N SER A 12 29.24 -14.83 28.18
CA SER A 12 27.82 -14.83 27.84
C SER A 12 27.62 -14.37 26.40
N ALA A 13 27.26 -15.30 25.52
CA ALA A 13 26.97 -15.02 24.12
C ALA A 13 25.77 -14.07 24.01
N SER A 14 26.03 -12.89 23.46
CA SER A 14 25.05 -11.97 22.91
C SER A 14 24.09 -12.72 21.99
N LYS A 15 22.78 -12.47 22.13
CA LYS A 15 21.74 -12.95 21.23
C LYS A 15 22.18 -12.71 19.78
N ALA A 16 22.42 -13.79 19.04
CA ALA A 16 22.56 -13.74 17.61
C ALA A 16 21.26 -13.17 17.03
N VAL A 17 21.35 -11.95 16.48
CA VAL A 17 20.35 -11.38 15.58
C VAL A 17 20.14 -12.41 14.47
N GLY A 18 18.88 -12.83 14.27
CA GLY A 18 18.51 -13.77 13.22
C GLY A 18 18.88 -13.25 11.83
N PRO A 19 18.88 -14.11 10.79
CA PRO A 19 19.38 -13.73 9.48
C PRO A 19 18.62 -12.52 8.96
N ALA A 20 19.38 -11.60 8.36
CA ALA A 20 18.88 -10.42 7.67
C ALA A 20 17.72 -10.78 6.75
N ALA A 21 16.73 -9.88 6.67
CA ALA A 21 15.67 -9.94 5.67
C ALA A 21 16.24 -10.36 4.31
N ASP A 22 15.57 -11.27 3.62
CA ASP A 22 15.96 -11.76 2.28
C ASP A 22 16.42 -10.57 1.43
N ASP A 23 17.71 -10.52 1.08
CA ASP A 23 18.35 -9.44 0.30
C ASP A 23 17.91 -9.46 -1.19
N LYS A 24 16.76 -10.09 -1.45
CA LYS A 24 16.15 -10.18 -2.77
C LYS A 24 15.33 -8.91 -2.99
N PRO A 25 15.51 -8.22 -4.12
CA PRO A 25 14.65 -7.12 -4.49
C PRO A 25 13.17 -7.54 -4.49
N THR A 26 12.36 -6.85 -3.69
CA THR A 26 10.91 -7.07 -3.59
C THR A 26 10.16 -5.96 -4.32
N LEU A 27 9.29 -6.36 -5.26
CA LEU A 27 8.36 -5.46 -5.95
C LEU A 27 6.98 -5.51 -5.28
N MET A 28 6.54 -4.37 -4.74
CA MET A 28 5.19 -4.18 -4.22
C MET A 28 4.24 -3.74 -5.33
N LEU A 29 3.18 -4.52 -5.56
CA LEU A 29 2.13 -4.23 -6.54
C LEU A 29 0.85 -3.80 -5.84
N LEU A 30 0.37 -2.60 -6.14
CA LEU A 30 -0.83 -2.02 -5.56
C LEU A 30 -1.99 -2.03 -6.55
N ASP A 31 -3.16 -2.49 -6.11
CA ASP A 31 -4.43 -2.20 -6.77
C ASP A 31 -4.91 -0.81 -6.30
N GLY A 32 -4.65 0.21 -7.11
CA GLY A 32 -4.91 1.61 -6.78
C GLY A 32 -6.40 1.91 -6.62
N ASN A 33 -7.25 1.34 -7.48
CA ASN A 33 -8.70 1.54 -7.39
C ASN A 33 -9.27 0.90 -6.12
N SER A 34 -8.90 -0.35 -5.82
CA SER A 34 -9.40 -1.04 -4.64
C SER A 34 -8.94 -0.37 -3.34
N LEU A 35 -7.67 0.05 -3.27
CA LEU A 35 -7.14 0.77 -2.09
C LEU A 35 -7.77 2.14 -1.92
N ALA A 36 -7.91 2.93 -2.99
CA ALA A 36 -8.56 4.23 -2.91
C ALA A 36 -10.03 4.08 -2.46
N PHE A 37 -10.76 3.09 -3.00
CA PHE A 37 -12.15 2.84 -2.61
C PHE A 37 -12.24 2.44 -1.13
N ARG A 38 -11.32 1.59 -0.65
CA ARG A 38 -11.22 1.24 0.77
C ARG A 38 -10.99 2.48 1.64
N ALA A 39 -10.09 3.38 1.23
CA ALA A 39 -9.83 4.63 1.93
C ALA A 39 -11.06 5.54 1.98
N PHE A 40 -11.78 5.66 0.86
CA PHE A 40 -12.98 6.49 0.74
C PHE A 40 -14.08 6.09 1.73
N TYR A 41 -14.34 4.80 1.90
CA TYR A 41 -15.37 4.34 2.85
C TYR A 41 -14.88 4.18 4.29
N ALA A 42 -13.56 4.12 4.52
CA ALA A 42 -13.00 4.00 5.86
C ALA A 42 -13.01 5.33 6.63
N LEU A 43 -13.07 6.46 5.92
CA LEU A 43 -12.93 7.80 6.51
C LEU A 43 -14.12 8.69 6.15
N PRO A 44 -14.76 9.36 7.13
CA PRO A 44 -15.91 10.24 6.90
C PRO A 44 -15.49 11.46 6.06
N ALA A 45 -16.09 11.63 4.88
CA ALA A 45 -15.71 12.66 3.92
C ALA A 45 -15.89 14.09 4.46
N GLU A 46 -16.77 14.29 5.43
CA GLU A 46 -17.05 15.59 6.07
C GLU A 46 -15.82 16.15 6.80
N ASN A 47 -14.97 15.27 7.32
CA ASN A 47 -13.76 15.65 8.05
C ASN A 47 -12.57 15.93 7.13
N PHE A 48 -12.69 15.62 5.83
CA PHE A 48 -11.61 15.72 4.85
C PHE A 48 -12.10 16.50 3.64
N LYS A 49 -12.25 17.81 3.80
CA LYS A 49 -12.59 18.74 2.73
C LYS A 49 -11.59 19.88 2.67
N THR A 50 -11.18 20.27 1.47
CA THR A 50 -10.41 21.50 1.27
C THR A 50 -11.27 22.73 1.54
N GLN A 51 -10.66 23.90 1.64
CA GLN A 51 -11.39 25.17 1.74
C GLN A 51 -12.34 25.40 0.55
N GLY A 52 -12.04 24.81 -0.62
CA GLY A 52 -12.89 24.85 -1.81
C GLY A 52 -13.99 23.77 -1.84
N GLY A 53 -14.15 22.99 -0.78
CA GLY A 53 -15.20 21.97 -0.66
C GLY A 53 -14.87 20.61 -1.32
N LEU A 54 -13.68 20.45 -1.90
CA LEU A 54 -13.26 19.18 -2.50
C LEU A 54 -12.96 18.16 -1.41
N THR A 55 -13.59 16.98 -1.49
CA THR A 55 -13.33 15.85 -0.59
C THR A 55 -11.96 15.22 -0.87
N THR A 56 -11.25 14.84 0.18
CA THR A 56 -9.88 14.30 0.11
C THR A 56 -9.66 13.08 1.01
N ASN A 57 -10.73 12.48 1.55
CA ASN A 57 -10.67 11.31 2.43
C ASN A 57 -10.03 10.08 1.76
N ALA A 58 -10.31 9.84 0.49
CA ALA A 58 -9.70 8.74 -0.26
C ALA A 58 -8.19 8.96 -0.45
N VAL A 59 -7.79 10.19 -0.80
CA VAL A 59 -6.37 10.56 -0.96
C VAL A 59 -5.64 10.40 0.38
N TYR A 60 -6.19 10.96 1.46
CA TYR A 60 -5.59 10.87 2.79
C TYR A 60 -5.43 9.41 3.25
N GLY A 61 -6.51 8.64 3.19
CA GLY A 61 -6.48 7.24 3.61
C GLY A 61 -5.55 6.39 2.75
N PHE A 62 -5.54 6.60 1.43
CA PHE A 62 -4.62 5.92 0.52
C PHE A 62 -3.16 6.18 0.89
N THR A 63 -2.80 7.46 1.06
CA THR A 63 -1.43 7.87 1.41
C THR A 63 -1.00 7.32 2.77
N ALA A 64 -1.89 7.34 3.77
CA ALA A 64 -1.61 6.75 5.07
C ALA A 64 -1.36 5.23 4.98
N MET A 65 -2.18 4.51 4.22
CA MET A 65 -1.98 3.08 3.97
C MET A 65 -0.66 2.81 3.24
N LEU A 66 -0.33 3.61 2.23
CA LEU A 66 0.92 3.51 1.49
C LEU A 66 2.14 3.71 2.39
N ILE A 67 2.13 4.76 3.22
CA ILE A 67 3.24 5.05 4.16
C ILE A 67 3.45 3.89 5.12
N ASN A 68 2.37 3.30 5.65
CA ASN A 68 2.47 2.14 6.54
C ASN A 68 3.05 0.92 5.81
N LEU A 69 2.57 0.62 4.60
CA LEU A 69 3.09 -0.50 3.79
C LEU A 69 4.58 -0.33 3.45
N LEU A 70 5.01 0.87 3.06
CA LEU A 70 6.41 1.15 2.77
C LEU A 70 7.29 1.01 4.01
N ARG A 71 6.77 1.40 5.17
CA ARG A 71 7.46 1.26 6.46
C ARG A 71 7.59 -0.20 6.88
N ASP A 72 6.54 -0.99 6.72
CA ASP A 72 6.48 -2.33 7.30
C ASP A 72 7.12 -3.39 6.39
N GLU A 73 6.97 -3.24 5.07
CA GLU A 73 7.40 -4.25 4.09
C GLU A 73 8.75 -3.93 3.43
N HIS A 74 9.24 -2.69 3.56
CA HIS A 74 10.51 -2.23 2.98
C HIS A 74 10.78 -2.70 1.53
N PRO A 75 9.83 -2.49 0.59
CA PRO A 75 10.03 -2.96 -0.78
C PRO A 75 11.12 -2.17 -1.49
N SER A 76 11.83 -2.82 -2.42
CA SER A 76 12.83 -2.12 -3.25
C SER A 76 12.22 -1.41 -4.45
N HIS A 77 11.04 -1.86 -4.89
CA HIS A 77 10.30 -1.26 -6.00
C HIS A 77 8.80 -1.23 -5.68
N ILE A 78 8.10 -0.26 -6.27
CA ILE A 78 6.65 -0.16 -6.17
C ILE A 78 6.03 0.11 -7.54
N ALA A 79 4.86 -0.48 -7.78
CA ALA A 79 4.00 -0.12 -8.90
C ALA A 79 2.53 -0.13 -8.47
N ALA A 80 1.74 0.82 -8.97
CA ALA A 80 0.31 0.90 -8.74
C ALA A 80 -0.46 0.83 -10.05
N ALA A 81 -1.49 -0.01 -10.10
CA ALA A 81 -2.37 -0.15 -11.25
C ALA A 81 -3.69 0.61 -11.00
N PHE A 82 -4.14 1.36 -12.00
CA PHE A 82 -5.44 2.02 -12.01
C PHE A 82 -6.26 1.58 -13.21
N ASP A 83 -7.53 1.28 -12.98
CA ASP A 83 -8.46 0.88 -14.04
C ASP A 83 -8.73 2.07 -14.97
N VAL A 84 -8.61 1.83 -16.28
CA VAL A 84 -9.07 2.79 -17.30
C VAL A 84 -10.58 2.67 -17.49
N SER A 85 -11.28 3.79 -17.61
CA SER A 85 -12.74 3.84 -17.82
C SER A 85 -13.20 3.34 -19.20
N ARG A 86 -12.27 2.89 -20.06
CA ARG A 86 -12.56 2.51 -21.44
C ARG A 86 -13.33 1.18 -21.46
N GLN A 87 -14.39 1.12 -22.27
CA GLN A 87 -15.15 -0.10 -22.52
C GLN A 87 -14.20 -1.23 -22.94
N THR A 88 -13.95 -2.16 -22.04
CA THR A 88 -13.11 -3.32 -22.32
C THR A 88 -13.95 -4.37 -23.04
N PHE A 89 -13.34 -5.17 -23.91
CA PHE A 89 -13.91 -6.40 -24.51
C PHE A 89 -14.68 -7.31 -23.50
N ARG A 90 -14.35 -7.21 -22.21
CA ARG A 90 -15.05 -7.90 -21.11
C ARG A 90 -16.50 -7.44 -20.90
N LEU A 91 -16.87 -6.20 -21.24
CA LEU A 91 -18.27 -5.73 -21.19
C LEU A 91 -19.10 -6.31 -22.34
N GLU A 92 -18.51 -6.50 -23.52
CA GLU A 92 -19.20 -7.03 -24.70
C GLU A 92 -19.54 -8.52 -24.54
N LYS A 93 -18.69 -9.27 -23.82
CA LYS A 93 -18.85 -10.72 -23.64
C LYS A 93 -19.78 -11.10 -22.47
N TYR A 94 -19.98 -10.22 -21.49
CA TYR A 94 -20.85 -10.44 -20.33
C TYR A 94 -21.46 -9.12 -19.82
N PRO A 95 -22.63 -8.71 -20.35
CA PRO A 95 -23.31 -7.48 -19.95
C PRO A 95 -23.64 -7.43 -18.45
N GLU A 96 -23.90 -8.59 -17.82
CA GLU A 96 -24.25 -8.66 -16.39
C GLU A 96 -23.04 -8.51 -15.45
N TYR A 97 -21.80 -8.56 -15.96
CA TYR A 97 -20.57 -8.71 -15.16
C TYR A 97 -20.27 -7.56 -14.17
N LYS A 98 -20.99 -6.44 -14.23
CA LYS A 98 -20.95 -5.37 -13.23
C LYS A 98 -22.33 -4.78 -12.89
N ALA A 99 -23.42 -5.42 -13.33
CA ALA A 99 -24.78 -4.86 -13.25
C ALA A 99 -25.28 -4.61 -11.81
N GLY A 100 -24.71 -5.29 -10.81
CA GLY A 100 -25.04 -5.08 -9.39
C GLY A 100 -24.14 -4.09 -8.65
N ARG A 101 -23.16 -3.47 -9.31
CA ARG A 101 -22.28 -2.48 -8.66
C ARG A 101 -22.97 -1.11 -8.65
N SER A 102 -23.10 -0.51 -7.47
CA SER A 102 -23.49 0.89 -7.34
C SER A 102 -22.53 1.78 -8.15
N ALA A 103 -23.08 2.83 -8.76
CA ALA A 103 -22.26 3.80 -9.48
C ALA A 103 -21.19 4.37 -8.54
N THR A 104 -19.95 4.46 -9.03
CA THR A 104 -18.86 5.10 -8.31
C THR A 104 -19.24 6.54 -7.96
N PRO A 105 -19.23 6.95 -6.67
CA PRO A 105 -19.61 8.30 -6.26
C PRO A 105 -18.77 9.37 -6.95
N ASP A 106 -19.38 10.49 -7.34
CA ASP A 106 -18.67 11.58 -8.03
C ASP A 106 -17.57 12.20 -7.17
N GLU A 107 -17.82 12.33 -5.86
CA GLU A 107 -16.84 12.76 -4.86
C GLU A 107 -15.60 11.85 -4.80
N PHE A 108 -15.74 10.58 -5.17
CA PHE A 108 -14.62 9.65 -5.25
C PHE A 108 -13.84 9.81 -6.56
N ARG A 109 -14.54 10.00 -7.68
CA ARG A 109 -13.91 10.08 -9.01
C ARG A 109 -12.86 11.20 -9.07
N GLY A 110 -13.15 12.37 -8.50
CA GLY A 110 -12.21 13.49 -8.46
C GLY A 110 -10.94 13.24 -7.65
N GLN A 111 -10.96 12.27 -6.72
CA GLN A 111 -9.82 11.96 -5.86
C GLN A 111 -8.82 10.97 -6.48
N ILE A 112 -9.23 10.23 -7.53
CA ILE A 112 -8.36 9.25 -8.19
C ILE A 112 -7.16 9.93 -8.85
N ASP A 113 -7.36 11.05 -9.53
CA ASP A 113 -6.27 11.72 -10.24
C ASP A 113 -5.27 12.35 -9.25
N ILE A 114 -5.75 12.93 -8.15
CA ILE A 114 -4.89 13.40 -7.05
C ILE A 114 -4.10 12.24 -6.44
N THR A 115 -4.71 11.07 -6.30
CA THR A 115 -4.02 9.87 -5.79
C THR A 115 -2.86 9.45 -6.71
N LYS A 116 -3.04 9.55 -8.03
CA LYS A 116 -1.96 9.31 -8.99
C LYS A 116 -0.85 10.35 -8.91
N GLU A 117 -1.20 11.62 -8.70
CA GLU A 117 -0.21 12.69 -8.49
C GLU A 117 0.66 12.40 -7.26
N VAL A 118 0.06 11.96 -6.15
CA VAL A 118 0.82 11.56 -4.94
C VAL A 118 1.81 10.43 -5.22
N LEU A 119 1.43 9.45 -6.04
CA LEU A 119 2.31 8.33 -6.41
C LEU A 119 3.43 8.72 -7.37
N GLY A 120 3.27 9.83 -8.11
CA GLY A 120 4.26 10.33 -9.07
C GLY A 120 5.19 11.41 -8.53
N ALA A 121 4.96 11.89 -7.30
CA ALA A 121 5.75 12.91 -6.63
C ALA A 121 7.04 12.33 -6.01
#